data_AF-A0A9Q3BYM2-F1
#
_entry.id   AF-A0A9Q3BYM2-F1
#
_cell.length_a   1.000
_cell.length_b   1.000
_cell.length_c   1.000
_cell.angle_alpha   90.00
_cell.angle_beta   90.00
_cell.angle_gamma   90.00
#
_symmetry.space_group_name_H-M   'P 1'
#
loop_
_entity.id
_entity.type
_entity.pdbx_description
1 polymer ?
#
loop_
_entity_poly.entity_id
_entity_poly.type
_entity_poly.pdbx_seq_one_letter_code
_entity_poly.pdbx_strand_id
1 'polypeptide(L)'
;MSVTIKITGTSGSLCLNLPIIIQNINQQSNHPFFTIYGRNPSPDSNHIFDDTPSGKLSKNLQSVHQLVKEELQSAIRQFEKYADRNRSIPPDLQCGDKVWLASKNIKTTRPTKILSERLLGPFEVLNKIGSHGYHVKFP
;
A
#
# COMPACT_ATOMS: atom_id res chain seq x y z
N MET A 1 20.54 -11.92 14.12
CA MET A 1 19.31 -11.87 13.29
C MET A 1 18.99 -10.40 13.04
N SER A 2 18.79 -9.96 11.80
CA SER A 2 18.45 -8.56 11.49
C SER A 2 16.96 -8.45 11.17
N VAL A 3 16.23 -7.60 11.91
CA VAL A 3 14.82 -7.31 11.63
C VAL A 3 14.72 -5.90 11.04
N THR A 4 13.90 -5.75 10.02
CA THR A 4 13.62 -4.47 9.37
C THR A 4 12.53 -3.71 10.12
N ILE A 5 12.84 -2.52 10.62
CA ILE A 5 11.88 -1.65 11.30
C ILE A 5 11.46 -0.53 10.35
N LYS A 6 10.15 -0.30 10.25
CA LYS A 6 9.56 0.81 9.50
C LYS A 6 9.21 1.95 10.45
N ILE A 7 9.71 3.15 10.19
CA ILE A 7 9.27 4.37 10.89
C ILE A 7 7.85 4.67 10.42
N THR A 8 6.86 4.49 11.29
CA THR A 8 5.48 4.86 11.01
C THR A 8 5.23 6.29 11.50
N GLY A 9 5.11 7.24 10.58
CA GLY A 9 4.56 8.56 10.90
C GLY A 9 3.10 8.42 11.31
N THR A 10 2.74 8.88 12.51
CA THR A 10 1.34 8.91 12.96
C THR A 10 0.64 10.08 12.30
N SER A 11 0.13 9.89 11.08
CA SER A 11 -0.80 10.84 10.47
C SER A 11 -2.17 10.65 11.13
N GLY A 12 -2.60 11.65 11.90
CA GLY A 12 -3.91 11.72 12.52
C GLY A 12 -5.05 11.53 11.52
N SER A 13 -6.15 10.97 12.01
CA SER A 13 -7.42 10.76 11.32
C SER A 13 -7.87 12.01 10.57
N LEU A 14 -7.59 12.06 9.27
CA LEU A 14 -8.33 12.91 8.35
C LEU A 14 -9.54 12.10 7.90
N CYS A 15 -10.71 12.44 8.43
CA CYS A 15 -11.98 12.08 7.84
C CYS A 15 -11.91 12.52 6.37
N LEU A 16 -11.79 11.54 5.47
CA LEU A 16 -11.79 11.77 4.04
C LEU A 16 -13.20 12.24 3.66
N ASN A 17 -13.43 13.55 3.67
CA ASN A 17 -14.39 14.16 2.76
C ASN A 17 -13.77 14.07 1.37
N LEU A 18 -13.72 12.86 0.82
CA LEU A 18 -13.63 12.68 -0.62
C LEU A 18 -14.92 13.30 -1.16
N PRO A 19 -14.88 14.41 -1.94
CA PRO A 19 -16.07 14.80 -2.67
C PRO A 19 -16.46 13.57 -3.48
N ILE A 20 -17.71 13.15 -3.35
CA ILE A 20 -18.32 12.15 -4.20
C ILE A 20 -18.23 12.73 -5.61
N ILE A 21 -17.10 12.52 -6.29
CA ILE A 21 -16.99 12.70 -7.71
C ILE A 21 -17.88 11.58 -8.22
N ILE A 22 -19.10 11.95 -8.59
CA ILE A 22 -19.97 11.14 -9.42
C ILE A 22 -19.10 10.80 -10.64
N GLN A 23 -18.47 9.62 -10.62
CA GLN A 23 -17.75 9.14 -11.77
C GLN A 23 -18.80 9.01 -12.86
N ASN A 24 -18.56 9.74 -13.94
CA ASN A 24 -19.35 9.77 -15.15
C ASN A 24 -19.97 8.38 -15.42
N ILE A 25 -21.29 8.33 -15.40
CA ILE A 25 -22.14 7.10 -15.43
C ILE A 25 -21.98 6.37 -16.79
N ASN A 26 -21.17 6.90 -17.71
CA ASN A 26 -20.91 6.36 -19.04
C ASN A 26 -19.51 5.75 -19.24
N GLN A 27 -18.68 5.62 -18.20
CA GLN A 27 -17.41 4.89 -18.33
C GLN A 27 -17.66 3.39 -18.13
N GLN A 28 -17.21 2.57 -19.09
CA GLN A 28 -17.10 1.12 -18.88
C GLN A 28 -16.44 0.87 -17.53
N SER A 29 -17.07 0.06 -16.68
CA SER A 29 -16.57 -0.21 -15.35
C SER A 29 -15.25 -0.96 -15.42
N ASN A 30 -14.14 -0.23 -15.23
CA ASN A 30 -12.80 -0.80 -15.07
C ASN A 30 -12.69 -1.47 -13.69
N HIS A 31 -13.45 -2.53 -13.48
CA HIS A 31 -13.35 -3.37 -12.30
C HIS A 31 -12.18 -4.36 -12.51
N PRO A 32 -11.46 -4.79 -11.45
CA PRO A 32 -10.32 -5.70 -11.56
C PRO A 32 -10.54 -6.92 -12.47
N PHE A 33 -11.75 -7.48 -12.48
CA PHE A 33 -12.10 -8.59 -13.36
C PHE A 33 -12.01 -8.22 -14.84
N PHE A 34 -12.60 -7.09 -15.24
CA PHE A 34 -12.57 -6.63 -16.63
C PHE A 34 -11.15 -6.26 -17.06
N THR A 35 -10.36 -5.63 -16.20
CA THR A 35 -8.95 -5.32 -16.51
C THR A 35 -8.12 -6.59 -16.74
N ILE A 36 -8.36 -7.67 -15.99
CA ILE A 36 -7.63 -8.93 -16.14
C ILE A 36 -8.10 -9.70 -17.37
N TYR A 37 -9.41 -9.80 -17.59
CA TYR A 37 -9.99 -10.73 -18.56
C TYR A 37 -10.54 -10.08 -19.83
N GLY A 38 -10.70 -8.75 -19.87
CA GLY A 38 -11.24 -8.02 -21.03
C GLY A 38 -12.73 -8.27 -21.27
N ARG A 39 -13.42 -8.88 -20.30
CA ARG A 39 -14.83 -9.27 -20.34
C ARG A 39 -15.47 -9.10 -18.96
N ASN A 40 -16.78 -8.95 -18.93
CA ASN A 40 -17.55 -8.90 -17.69
C ASN A 40 -17.97 -10.30 -17.25
N PRO A 41 -18.06 -10.58 -15.95
CA PRO A 41 -18.53 -11.87 -15.47
C PRO A 41 -20.01 -12.01 -15.84
N SER A 42 -20.37 -13.07 -16.57
CA SER A 42 -21.76 -13.44 -16.82
C SER A 42 -22.23 -14.42 -15.73
N PRO A 43 -23.45 -14.29 -15.19
CA PRO A 43 -24.00 -15.26 -14.23
C PRO A 43 -24.18 -16.66 -14.85
N ASP A 44 -24.36 -16.73 -16.18
CA ASP A 44 -24.54 -17.99 -16.90
C ASP A 44 -23.17 -18.58 -17.28
N SER A 45 -22.69 -19.50 -16.45
CA SER A 45 -21.38 -20.18 -16.58
C SER A 45 -21.16 -20.99 -17.87
N ASN A 46 -22.19 -21.12 -18.72
CA ASN A 46 -22.16 -21.96 -19.93
C ASN A 46 -21.69 -21.20 -21.19
N HIS A 47 -21.54 -19.87 -21.14
CA HIS A 47 -21.02 -19.08 -22.26
C HIS A 47 -19.51 -18.83 -22.08
N ILE A 48 -18.71 -19.87 -22.36
CA ILE A 48 -17.23 -19.77 -22.32
C ILE A 48 -16.67 -19.22 -23.65
N PHE A 49 -17.49 -19.19 -24.71
CA PHE A 49 -17.08 -18.77 -26.04
C PHE A 49 -17.44 -17.31 -26.29
N ASP A 50 -16.53 -16.40 -25.92
CA ASP A 50 -16.50 -15.09 -26.57
C ASP A 50 -15.97 -15.32 -27.99
N ASP A 51 -16.82 -15.28 -29.01
CA ASP A 51 -16.45 -15.43 -30.43
C ASP A 51 -15.55 -14.29 -30.97
N THR A 52 -15.06 -13.42 -30.07
CA THR A 52 -14.16 -12.35 -30.44
C THR A 52 -12.83 -12.92 -30.93
N PRO A 53 -12.34 -12.51 -32.12
CA PRO A 53 -11.06 -12.99 -32.61
C PRO A 53 -9.97 -12.57 -31.61
N SER A 54 -9.09 -13.52 -31.25
CA SER A 54 -8.04 -13.36 -30.24
C SER A 54 -7.22 -12.07 -30.42
N GLY A 55 -6.93 -11.67 -31.66
CA GLY A 55 -6.21 -10.43 -31.97
C GLY A 55 -6.95 -9.13 -31.66
N LYS A 56 -8.30 -9.14 -31.62
CA LYS A 56 -9.10 -7.97 -31.21
C LYS A 56 -9.17 -7.85 -29.69
N LEU A 57 -9.26 -9.00 -29.00
CA LEU A 57 -9.23 -9.05 -27.55
C LEU A 57 -7.89 -8.56 -26.98
N SER A 58 -6.77 -9.02 -27.53
CA SER A 58 -5.44 -8.58 -27.07
C SER A 58 -5.22 -7.08 -27.23
N LYS A 59 -5.63 -6.50 -28.37
CA LYS A 59 -5.59 -5.05 -28.60
C LYS A 59 -6.49 -4.28 -27.61
N ASN A 60 -7.68 -4.80 -27.34
CA ASN A 60 -8.58 -4.20 -26.36
C ASN A 60 -7.98 -4.22 -24.96
N LEU A 61 -7.46 -5.37 -24.51
CA LEU A 61 -6.77 -5.50 -23.22
C LEU A 61 -5.60 -4.54 -23.07
N GLN A 62 -4.76 -4.41 -24.11
CA GLN A 62 -3.66 -3.44 -24.11
C GLN A 62 -4.16 -2.01 -23.91
N SER A 63 -5.23 -1.62 -24.61
CA SER A 63 -5.82 -0.29 -24.46
C SER A 63 -6.41 -0.05 -23.06
N VAL A 64 -7.08 -1.06 -22.50
CA VAL A 64 -7.65 -1.00 -21.13
C VAL A 64 -6.54 -0.91 -20.10
N HIS A 65 -5.47 -1.69 -20.23
CA HIS A 65 -4.32 -1.65 -19.31
C HIS A 65 -3.63 -0.30 -19.33
N GLN A 66 -3.47 0.29 -20.52
CA GLN A 66 -2.86 1.61 -20.66
C GLN A 66 -3.70 2.68 -19.95
N LEU A 67 -5.02 2.68 -20.20
CA LEU A 67 -5.95 3.61 -19.56
C LEU A 67 -5.95 3.45 -18.04
N VAL A 68 -6.08 2.21 -17.53
CA VAL A 68 -6.08 1.94 -16.08
C VAL A 68 -4.76 2.37 -15.43
N LYS A 69 -3.63 2.18 -16.13
CA LYS A 69 -2.33 2.62 -15.64
C LYS A 69 -2.25 4.15 -15.52
N GLU A 70 -2.78 4.88 -16.48
CA GLU A 70 -2.81 6.34 -16.46
C GLU A 70 -3.72 6.87 -15.34
N GLU A 71 -4.91 6.30 -15.19
CA GLU A 71 -5.85 6.61 -14.11
C GLU A 71 -5.22 6.33 -12.74
N LEU A 72 -4.59 5.16 -12.58
CA LEU A 72 -3.92 4.77 -11.34
C LEU A 72 -2.76 5.73 -11.00
N GLN A 73 -1.97 6.14 -11.99
CA GLN A 73 -0.92 7.14 -11.78
C GLN A 73 -1.50 8.49 -11.35
N SER A 74 -2.60 8.94 -11.97
CA SER A 74 -3.26 10.20 -11.59
C SER A 74 -3.79 10.14 -10.15
N ALA A 75 -4.41 9.02 -9.77
CA ALA A 75 -4.93 8.79 -8.43
C ALA A 75 -3.80 8.76 -7.40
N ILE A 76 -2.69 8.06 -7.68
CA ILE A 76 -1.50 8.06 -6.82
C ILE A 76 -1.00 9.48 -6.59
N ARG A 77 -0.81 10.29 -7.65
CA ARG A 77 -0.36 11.69 -7.51
C ARG A 77 -1.30 12.52 -6.66
N GLN A 78 -2.61 12.32 -6.81
CA GLN A 78 -3.61 13.00 -5.99
C GLN A 78 -3.49 12.58 -4.52
N PHE A 79 -3.39 11.28 -4.24
CA PHE A 79 -3.23 10.76 -2.88
C PHE A 79 -1.92 11.22 -2.23
N GLU A 80 -0.81 11.22 -2.97
CA GLU A 80 0.49 11.74 -2.52
C GLU A 80 0.37 13.20 -2.06
N LYS A 81 -0.27 14.06 -2.87
CA LYS A 81 -0.48 15.47 -2.51
C LYS A 81 -1.21 15.65 -1.17
N TYR A 82 -2.24 14.85 -0.90
CA TYR A 82 -2.98 14.94 0.36
C TYR A 82 -2.26 14.27 1.52
N ALA A 83 -1.61 13.14 1.29
CA ALA A 83 -0.84 12.42 2.32
C ALA A 83 0.39 13.22 2.77
N ASP A 84 1.12 13.80 1.82
CA ASP A 84 2.34 14.56 2.09
C ASP A 84 2.06 15.90 2.77
N ARG A 85 0.84 16.47 2.63
CA ARG A 85 0.44 17.71 3.32
C ARG A 85 0.64 17.66 4.83
N ASN A 86 0.38 16.50 5.43
CA ASN A 86 0.49 16.28 6.88
C ASN A 86 1.70 15.43 7.26
N ARG A 87 2.59 15.13 6.31
CA ARG A 87 3.73 14.26 6.54
C ARG A 87 4.90 15.05 7.10
N SER A 88 5.38 14.67 8.28
CA SER A 88 6.65 15.17 8.81
C SER A 88 7.82 14.41 8.19
N ILE A 89 8.93 15.11 7.98
CA ILE A 89 10.19 14.50 7.53
C ILE A 89 10.60 13.46 8.58
N PRO A 90 10.81 12.18 8.21
CA PRO A 90 11.26 11.17 9.16
C PRO A 90 12.66 11.53 9.67
N PRO A 91 12.98 11.24 10.94
CA PRO A 91 14.33 11.44 11.46
C PRO A 91 15.32 10.58 10.68
N ASP A 92 16.47 11.18 10.34
CA ASP A 92 17.55 10.48 9.66
C ASP A 92 18.45 9.80 10.68
N LEU A 93 18.30 8.48 10.82
CA LEU A 93 19.07 7.67 11.75
C LEU A 93 20.34 7.15 11.06
N GLN A 94 21.47 7.30 11.72
CA GLN A 94 22.76 6.81 11.25
C GLN A 94 23.10 5.44 11.84
N CYS A 95 24.04 4.74 11.22
CA CYS A 95 24.56 3.50 11.78
C CYS A 95 25.24 3.78 13.13
N GLY A 96 24.96 2.94 14.14
CA GLY A 96 25.43 3.12 15.52
C GLY A 96 24.45 3.88 16.42
N ASP A 97 23.43 4.53 15.86
CA ASP A 97 22.39 5.17 16.68
C ASP A 97 21.59 4.13 17.45
N LYS A 98 21.15 4.52 18.65
CA LYS A 98 20.33 3.68 19.53
C LYS A 98 18.86 4.08 19.42
N VAL A 99 18.01 3.12 19.08
CA VAL A 99 16.57 3.35 18.88
C VAL A 99 15.73 2.42 19.75
N TRP A 100 14.60 2.94 20.21
CA TRP A 100 13.59 2.18 20.94
C TRP A 100 12.55 1.62 19.97
N LEU A 101 12.10 0.39 20.21
CA LEU A 101 11.10 -0.26 19.34
C LEU A 101 9.74 -0.32 20.01
N ALA A 102 8.70 0.08 19.29
CA ALA A 102 7.33 -0.08 19.77
C ALA A 102 6.96 -1.56 19.87
N SER A 103 6.55 -2.02 21.06
CA SER A 103 6.19 -3.41 21.32
C SER A 103 4.82 -3.82 20.76
N LYS A 104 4.08 -2.89 20.13
CA LYS A 104 2.67 -3.09 19.72
C LYS A 104 2.46 -4.36 18.90
N ASN A 105 3.43 -4.72 18.06
CA ASN A 105 3.37 -5.88 17.17
C ASN A 105 4.43 -6.95 17.51
N ILE A 106 5.10 -6.86 18.66
CA ILE A 106 6.14 -7.79 19.08
C ILE A 106 5.57 -8.67 20.19
N LYS A 107 5.67 -9.99 20.04
CA LYS A 107 5.29 -10.93 21.08
C LYS A 107 6.34 -10.85 22.19
N THR A 108 5.93 -10.40 23.37
CA THR A 108 6.78 -10.42 24.56
C THR A 108 6.52 -11.70 25.35
N THR A 109 7.48 -12.09 26.20
CA THR A 109 7.36 -13.26 27.10
C THR A 109 6.22 -13.10 28.11
N ARG A 110 5.72 -11.88 28.29
CA ARG A 110 4.71 -11.56 29.28
C ARG A 110 3.33 -12.07 28.84
N PRO A 111 2.52 -12.66 29.74
CA PRO A 111 1.22 -13.24 29.38
C PRO A 111 0.18 -12.20 28.96
N THR A 112 0.30 -10.95 29.42
CA THR A 112 -0.67 -9.88 29.15
C THR A 112 -0.02 -8.62 28.59
N LYS A 113 -0.66 -8.04 27.57
CA LYS A 113 -0.17 -6.84 26.86
C LYS A 113 -0.29 -5.54 27.67
N ILE A 114 -1.30 -5.45 28.54
CA ILE A 114 -1.58 -4.24 29.34
C ILE A 114 -0.38 -3.86 30.21
N LEU A 115 0.30 -4.87 30.74
CA LEU A 115 1.43 -4.72 31.65
C LEU A 115 2.77 -5.00 30.96
N SER A 116 2.77 -5.12 29.63
CA SER A 116 4.00 -5.27 28.84
C SER A 116 4.63 -3.90 28.59
N GLU A 117 5.95 -3.87 28.46
CA GLU A 117 6.69 -2.66 28.10
C GLU A 117 6.17 -2.11 26.77
N ARG A 118 5.90 -0.80 26.70
CA ARG A 118 5.43 -0.15 25.47
C ARG A 118 6.56 0.05 24.44
N LEU A 119 7.77 0.27 24.93
CA LEU A 119 8.98 0.45 24.15
C LEU A 119 10.00 -0.58 24.63
N LEU A 120 10.49 -1.41 23.72
CA LEU A 120 11.60 -2.32 23.97
C LEU A 120 12.91 -1.56 23.78
N GLY A 121 13.91 -1.96 24.56
CA GLY A 121 15.19 -1.28 24.83
C GLY A 121 15.90 -0.57 23.68
N PRO A 122 17.00 0.14 23.99
CA PRO A 122 17.80 0.78 22.96
C PRO A 122 18.55 -0.28 22.15
N PHE A 123 18.18 -0.43 20.89
CA PHE A 123 18.89 -1.30 19.95
C PHE A 123 19.70 -0.48 18.96
N GLU A 124 20.83 -1.02 18.53
CA GLU A 124 21.76 -0.36 17.63
C GLU A 124 21.33 -0.52 16.17
N VAL A 125 21.28 0.60 15.43
CA VAL A 125 21.04 0.62 13.99
C VAL A 125 22.29 0.14 13.26
N LEU A 126 22.16 -0.92 12.46
CA LEU A 126 23.25 -1.50 11.69
C LEU A 126 23.40 -0.83 10.32
N ASN A 127 22.29 -0.69 9.61
CA ASN A 127 22.27 -0.11 8.27
C ASN A 127 20.85 0.37 7.87
N LYS A 128 20.83 1.37 6.99
CA LYS A 128 19.62 1.92 6.38
C LYS A 128 19.28 1.14 5.11
N ILE A 129 18.06 0.63 5.01
CA ILE A 129 17.55 -0.14 3.86
C ILE A 129 16.84 0.80 2.88
N GLY A 130 16.19 1.84 3.40
CA GLY A 130 15.47 2.83 2.60
C GLY A 130 15.09 4.06 3.41
N SER A 131 14.21 4.90 2.88
CA SER A 131 13.85 6.18 3.52
C SER A 131 13.25 6.02 4.92
N HIS A 132 12.52 4.94 5.17
CA HIS A 132 11.84 4.67 6.45
C HIS A 132 12.21 3.32 7.06
N GLY A 133 13.17 2.60 6.46
CA GLY A 133 13.48 1.20 6.80
C GLY A 133 14.90 1.05 7.31
N TYR A 134 15.07 0.46 8.50
CA TYR A 134 16.38 0.27 9.14
C TYR A 134 16.53 -1.16 9.67
N HIS A 135 17.73 -1.69 9.56
CA HIS A 135 18.13 -2.92 10.23
C HIS A 135 18.73 -2.61 11.58
N VAL A 136 18.37 -3.44 12.56
CA VAL A 136 18.74 -3.24 13.95
C VAL A 136 19.29 -4.54 14.53
N LYS A 137 20.28 -4.40 15.41
CA LYS A 137 20.94 -5.51 16.10
C LYS A 137 20.12 -5.96 17.31
N PHE A 138 19.72 -7.23 17.31
CA PHE A 138 19.11 -7.89 18.46
C PHE A 138 20.13 -8.79 19.17
N PRO A 139 20.00 -8.98 20.50
CA PRO A 139 20.76 -9.98 21.25
C PRO A 139 20.43 -11.41 20.81
#